data_AF-A0AAQ4DJ89-F1
#
_entry.id   AF-A0AAQ4DJ89-F1
#
_cell.length_a   1.000
_cell.length_b   1.000
_cell.length_c   1.000
_cell.angle_alpha   90.00
_cell.angle_beta   90.00
_cell.angle_gamma   90.00
#
_symmetry.space_group_name_H-M   'P 1'
#
loop_
_entity.id
_entity.type
_entity.pdbx_description
1 polymer ?
#
loop_
_entity_poly.entity_id
_entity_poly.type
_entity_poly.pdbx_seq_one_letter_code
_entity_poly.pdbx_strand_id
1 'polypeptide(L)'
;MEDHLKCKDRLDREWEALCAYEADPCSTAVASLPANMKKNRYPDVLTYDHSRVILNDVSNANGSDYINASTIVHLVSEHIWCDDYLVRSFYLKNLKTSETRTVTQFHFLSWPDNGIPASVKALLEFR
;
A
#
# COMPACT_ATOMS: atom_id res chain seq x y z
N MET A 1 -2.38 3.44 -26.57
CA MET A 1 -3.13 2.93 -25.40
C MET A 1 -4.59 2.67 -25.75
N GLU A 2 -5.25 3.54 -26.52
CA GLU A 2 -6.67 3.35 -26.91
C GLU A 2 -6.95 2.05 -27.67
N ASP A 3 -6.15 1.69 -28.67
CA ASP A 3 -6.34 0.43 -29.41
C ASP A 3 -6.11 -0.82 -28.56
N HIS A 4 -5.31 -0.68 -27.50
CA HIS A 4 -5.07 -1.74 -26.55
C HIS A 4 -6.31 -2.00 -25.68
N LEU A 5 -7.01 -0.93 -25.27
CA LEU A 5 -8.25 -1.01 -24.49
C LEU A 5 -9.42 -1.62 -25.28
N LYS A 6 -9.39 -1.56 -26.61
CA LYS A 6 -10.43 -2.14 -27.48
C LYS A 6 -10.31 -3.66 -27.62
N CYS A 7 -9.17 -4.25 -27.27
CA CYS A 7 -8.91 -5.68 -27.49
C CYS A 7 -9.08 -6.48 -26.19
N LYS A 8 -10.31 -6.90 -25.90
CA LYS A 8 -10.64 -7.65 -24.69
C LYS A 8 -9.85 -8.95 -24.55
N ASP A 9 -9.76 -9.75 -25.61
CA ASP A 9 -9.00 -11.02 -25.60
C ASP A 9 -7.52 -10.83 -25.30
N ARG A 10 -6.95 -9.65 -25.60
CA ARG A 10 -5.57 -9.35 -25.25
C ARG A 10 -5.45 -9.00 -23.77
N LEU A 11 -6.36 -8.20 -23.23
CA LEU A 11 -6.39 -7.85 -21.81
C LEU A 11 -6.60 -9.10 -20.94
N ASP A 12 -7.51 -9.99 -21.35
CA ASP A 12 -7.78 -11.24 -20.62
C ASP A 12 -6.53 -12.12 -20.56
N ARG A 13 -5.78 -12.24 -21.67
CA ARG A 13 -4.50 -12.98 -21.69
C ARG A 13 -3.39 -12.34 -20.86
N GLU A 14 -3.29 -11.02 -20.88
CA GLU A 14 -2.33 -10.29 -20.05
C GLU A 14 -2.65 -10.45 -18.55
N TRP A 15 -3.94 -10.43 -18.21
CA TRP A 15 -4.41 -10.73 -16.86
C TRP A 15 -4.06 -12.16 -16.42
N GLU A 16 -4.36 -13.16 -17.25
CA GLU A 16 -3.99 -14.57 -16.98
C GLU A 16 -2.48 -14.73 -16.77
N ALA A 17 -1.66 -14.07 -17.60
CA ALA A 17 -0.21 -14.09 -17.46
C ALA A 17 0.26 -13.45 -16.14
N LEU A 18 -0.37 -12.34 -15.72
CA LEU A 18 -0.09 -11.68 -14.44
C LEU A 18 -0.54 -12.53 -13.24
N CYS A 19 -1.67 -13.25 -13.34
CA CYS A 19 -2.10 -14.17 -12.28
C CYS A 19 -1.12 -15.35 -12.10
N ALA A 20 -0.45 -15.77 -13.17
CA ALA A 20 0.58 -16.80 -13.12
C ALA A 20 1.97 -16.26 -12.74
N TYR A 21 2.14 -14.94 -12.65
CA TYR A 21 3.42 -14.34 -12.34
C TYR A 21 3.80 -14.53 -10.88
N GLU A 22 5.05 -14.93 -10.66
CA GLU A 22 5.66 -15.01 -9.34
C GLU A 22 6.93 -14.16 -9.35
N ALA A 23 7.08 -13.29 -8.34
CA ALA A 23 8.25 -12.45 -8.22
C ALA A 23 9.49 -13.30 -7.85
N ASP A 24 10.67 -12.92 -8.32
CA ASP A 24 11.93 -13.48 -7.82
C ASP A 24 12.77 -12.35 -7.20
N PRO A 25 13.02 -12.35 -5.88
CA PRO A 25 12.57 -13.34 -4.88
C PRO A 25 11.14 -13.07 -4.35
N CYS A 26 10.37 -14.12 -4.08
CA CYS A 26 8.99 -14.06 -3.49
C CYS A 26 8.89 -14.53 -2.03
N SER A 27 10.01 -14.71 -1.32
CA SER A 27 9.98 -15.25 0.05
C SER A 27 9.16 -14.39 1.02
N THR A 28 8.30 -15.02 1.81
CA THR A 28 7.47 -14.42 2.87
C THR A 28 7.72 -15.08 4.23
N ALA A 29 8.93 -15.61 4.42
CA ALA A 29 9.26 -16.47 5.56
C ALA A 29 9.10 -15.73 6.91
N VAL A 30 9.50 -14.46 6.98
CA VAL A 30 9.39 -13.66 8.22
C VAL A 30 7.92 -13.39 8.57
N ALA A 31 7.11 -13.10 7.55
CA ALA A 31 5.67 -12.84 7.71
C ALA A 31 4.89 -14.07 8.18
N SER A 32 5.37 -15.26 7.81
CA SER A 32 4.75 -16.55 8.12
C SER A 32 5.15 -17.13 9.49
N LEU A 33 6.07 -16.50 10.22
CA LEU A 33 6.48 -16.96 11.55
C LEU A 33 5.29 -16.97 12.54
N PRO A 34 5.17 -17.95 13.44
CA PRO A 34 4.06 -18.02 14.40
C PRO A 34 3.88 -16.76 15.25
N ALA A 35 4.98 -16.06 15.56
CA ALA A 35 4.97 -14.80 16.31
C ALA A 35 4.38 -13.62 15.52
N ASN A 36 4.31 -13.72 14.19
CA ASN A 36 3.89 -12.67 13.27
C ASN A 36 2.53 -12.93 12.61
N MET A 37 2.05 -14.18 12.57
CA MET A 37 0.76 -14.52 11.95
C MET A 37 -0.41 -13.67 12.45
N LYS A 38 -0.47 -13.37 13.76
CA LYS A 38 -1.54 -12.54 14.35
C LYS A 38 -1.45 -11.04 14.00
N LYS A 39 -0.35 -10.60 13.40
CA LYS A 39 -0.12 -9.21 12.99
C LYS A 39 -0.55 -8.96 11.53
N ASN A 40 -1.00 -10.02 10.83
CA ASN A 40 -1.51 -9.96 9.47
C ASN A 40 -3.04 -9.86 9.50
N ARG A 41 -3.59 -8.85 8.81
CA ARG A 41 -5.05 -8.73 8.64
C ARG A 41 -5.60 -9.88 7.80
N TYR A 42 -4.89 -10.24 6.73
CA TYR A 42 -5.22 -11.32 5.81
C TYR A 42 -4.06 -12.31 5.75
N PRO A 43 -4.29 -13.62 5.98
CA PRO A 43 -3.21 -14.63 5.98
C PRO A 43 -2.53 -14.84 4.62
N ASP A 44 -3.25 -14.52 3.54
CA ASP A 44 -2.85 -14.67 2.14
C ASP A 44 -2.22 -13.40 1.55
N VAL A 45 -2.17 -12.31 2.31
CA VAL A 45 -1.56 -11.03 1.89
C VAL A 45 -0.37 -10.71 2.79
N LEU A 46 0.81 -11.19 2.38
CA LEU A 46 2.06 -11.08 3.14
C LEU A 46 3.09 -10.21 2.42
N THR A 47 3.86 -9.44 3.18
CA THR A 47 5.03 -8.70 2.67
C THR A 47 6.19 -9.66 2.34
N TYR A 48 6.92 -9.37 1.26
CA TYR A 48 8.13 -10.10 0.91
C TYR A 48 9.32 -9.70 1.78
N ASP A 49 10.15 -10.68 2.13
CA ASP A 49 11.29 -10.53 3.05
C ASP A 49 12.28 -9.46 2.56
N HIS A 50 12.51 -9.37 1.25
CA HIS A 50 13.47 -8.44 0.65
C HIS A 50 12.99 -6.97 0.61
N SER A 51 11.69 -6.73 0.80
CA SER A 51 11.06 -5.40 0.67
C SER A 51 10.40 -4.90 1.97
N ARG A 52 10.34 -5.75 3.00
CA ARG A 52 9.63 -5.46 4.25
C ARG A 52 10.23 -4.26 4.97
N VAL A 53 9.37 -3.48 5.62
CA VAL A 53 9.80 -2.45 6.55
C VAL A 53 10.27 -3.11 7.85
N ILE A 54 11.48 -2.76 8.31
CA ILE A 54 12.06 -3.24 9.58
C ILE A 54 11.89 -2.17 10.64
N LEU A 55 11.13 -2.46 11.70
CA LEU A 55 10.95 -1.54 12.82
C LEU A 55 12.23 -1.48 13.67
N ASN A 56 12.56 -0.29 14.17
CA ASN A 56 13.71 -0.10 15.04
C ASN A 56 13.49 -0.70 16.44
N ASP A 57 14.43 -1.52 16.88
CA ASP A 57 14.45 -2.22 18.16
C ASP A 57 14.31 -1.31 19.39
N VAL A 58 14.84 -0.09 19.33
CA VAL A 58 14.83 0.86 20.46
C VAL A 58 13.44 1.50 20.67
N SER A 59 12.63 1.54 19.61
CA SER A 59 11.35 2.26 19.58
C SER A 59 10.12 1.36 19.56
N ASN A 60 10.30 0.05 19.34
CA ASN A 60 9.18 -0.89 19.33
C ASN A 60 8.64 -1.12 20.75
N ALA A 61 7.32 -1.17 20.91
CA ALA A 61 6.70 -1.41 22.22
C ALA A 61 6.72 -2.89 22.62
N ASN A 62 6.82 -3.79 21.63
CA ASN A 62 6.61 -5.22 21.78
C ASN A 62 7.88 -6.06 21.51
N GLY A 63 9.05 -5.44 21.31
CA GLY A 63 10.29 -6.16 21.00
C GLY A 63 10.32 -6.81 19.61
N SER A 64 9.38 -6.45 18.72
CA SER A 64 9.24 -7.03 17.39
C SER A 64 9.67 -6.05 16.31
N ASP A 65 10.50 -6.49 15.37
CA ASP A 65 10.90 -5.74 14.18
C ASP A 65 9.83 -5.80 13.06
N TYR A 66 8.87 -6.71 13.17
CA TYR A 66 7.89 -7.01 12.12
C TYR A 66 6.66 -6.10 12.12
N ILE A 67 6.35 -5.55 10.93
CA ILE A 67 5.06 -5.01 10.51
C ILE A 67 4.77 -5.53 9.08
N ASN A 68 3.51 -5.85 8.78
CA ASN A 68 3.13 -6.23 7.41
C ASN A 68 3.03 -4.96 6.52
N ALA A 69 4.18 -4.49 6.04
CA ALA A 69 4.33 -3.34 5.15
C ALA A 69 5.57 -3.50 4.27
N SER A 70 5.46 -3.12 3.00
CA SER A 70 6.56 -3.15 2.02
C SER A 70 6.98 -1.74 1.63
N THR A 71 8.28 -1.53 1.38
CA THR A 71 8.78 -0.26 0.84
C THR A 71 8.50 -0.20 -0.66
N ILE A 72 7.80 0.84 -1.12
CA ILE A 72 7.56 1.12 -2.53
C ILE A 72 8.04 2.55 -2.81
N VAL A 73 8.98 2.72 -3.75
CA VAL A 73 9.56 4.03 -4.07
C VAL A 73 8.75 4.67 -5.21
N HIS A 74 8.05 5.77 -4.93
CA HIS A 74 7.44 6.61 -5.95
C HIS A 74 7.68 8.10 -5.66
N LEU A 75 7.93 8.87 -6.71
CA LEU A 75 7.96 10.34 -6.72
C LEU A 75 6.52 10.88 -6.83
N VAL A 76 6.14 11.87 -6.02
CA VAL A 76 4.81 12.53 -6.14
C VAL A 76 4.89 14.05 -5.85
N SER A 77 4.09 14.87 -6.57
CA SER A 77 3.90 16.32 -6.35
C SER A 77 2.44 16.83 -6.56
N GLU A 78 2.13 17.95 -5.87
CA GLU A 78 1.13 19.05 -6.01
C GLU A 78 -0.42 18.87 -6.01
N HIS A 79 -1.08 19.80 -5.28
CA HIS A 79 -2.44 19.74 -4.67
C HIS A 79 -3.56 20.42 -5.48
N ILE A 80 -4.77 19.81 -5.48
CA ILE A 80 -6.11 20.41 -5.72
C ILE A 80 -7.10 19.71 -4.73
N TRP A 81 -8.36 20.16 -4.58
CA TRP A 81 -9.39 19.58 -3.69
C TRP A 81 -10.66 19.18 -4.47
N CYS A 82 -11.36 18.10 -4.08
CA CYS A 82 -12.66 17.64 -4.61
C CYS A 82 -13.43 16.79 -3.56
N ASP A 83 -14.75 16.59 -3.72
CA ASP A 83 -15.62 15.81 -2.82
C ASP A 83 -15.30 14.31 -2.76
N ASP A 84 -14.48 13.81 -3.70
CA ASP A 84 -14.13 12.39 -3.81
C ASP A 84 -13.02 11.93 -2.86
N TYR A 85 -12.33 12.85 -2.19
CA TYR A 85 -11.29 12.55 -1.22
C TYR A 85 -11.18 13.61 -0.13
N LEU A 86 -10.54 13.23 0.97
CA LEU A 86 -10.13 14.17 2.00
C LEU A 86 -8.64 14.05 2.29
N VAL A 87 -8.05 15.16 2.71
CA VAL A 87 -6.65 15.26 3.11
C VAL A 87 -6.60 15.75 4.56
N ARG A 88 -5.90 15.03 5.43
CA ARG A 88 -5.72 15.39 6.84
C ARG A 88 -4.26 15.56 7.18
N SER A 89 -3.92 16.63 7.88
CA SER A 89 -2.58 16.82 8.44
C SER A 89 -2.59 16.49 9.93
N PHE A 90 -1.74 15.55 10.33
CA PHE A 90 -1.55 15.12 11.71
C PHE A 90 -0.20 15.58 12.23
N TYR A 91 -0.16 16.01 13.49
CA TYR A 91 1.08 16.22 14.22
C TYR A 91 1.35 15.00 15.08
N LEU A 92 2.42 14.27 14.75
CA LEU A 92 2.88 13.12 15.52
C LEU A 92 4.04 13.56 16.41
N LYS A 93 3.95 13.26 17.71
CA LYS A 93 5.03 13.45 18.67
C LYS A 93 5.50 12.12 19.22
N ASN A 94 6.79 11.82 19.06
CA ASN A 94 7.42 10.73 19.77
C ASN A 94 7.62 11.17 21.23
N LEU A 95 6.96 10.51 22.18
CA LEU A 95 7.03 10.88 23.59
C LEU A 95 8.37 10.52 24.26
N LYS A 96 9.13 9.57 23.69
CA LYS A 96 10.45 9.17 24.21
C LYS A 96 11.54 10.16 23.77
N THR A 97 11.57 10.51 22.48
CA THR A 97 12.59 11.42 21.92
C THR A 97 12.14 12.89 21.93
N SER A 98 10.87 13.16 22.23
CA SER A 98 10.20 14.46 22.09
C SER A 98 10.17 15.02 20.66
N GLU A 99 10.66 14.28 19.66
CA GLU A 99 10.63 14.68 18.26
C GLU A 99 9.21 14.75 17.73
N THR A 100 8.95 15.73 16.86
CA THR A 100 7.66 15.93 16.22
C THR A 100 7.78 15.86 14.70
N ARG A 101 6.80 15.25 14.04
CA ARG A 101 6.68 15.22 12.58
C ARG A 101 5.24 15.51 12.17
N THR A 102 5.08 16.16 11.03
CA THR A 102 3.76 16.30 10.39
C THR A 102 3.58 15.16 9.39
N VAL A 103 2.41 14.52 9.41
CA VAL A 103 2.01 13.49 8.46
C VAL A 103 0.74 13.93 7.76
N THR A 104 0.77 13.91 6.42
CA THR A 104 -0.41 14.15 5.60
C THR A 104 -1.02 12.81 5.18
N GLN A 105 -2.28 12.57 5.56
CA GLN A 105 -3.06 11.40 5.16
C GLN A 105 -4.00 11.80 4.04
N PHE A 106 -3.90 11.07 2.92
CA PHE A 106 -4.83 11.15 1.80
C PHE A 106 -5.82 9.99 1.90
N HIS A 107 -7.12 10.28 1.89
CA HIS A 107 -8.18 9.27 2.00
C HIS A 107 -9.17 9.46 0.86
N PHE A 108 -9.11 8.56 -0.11
CA PHE A 108 -10.04 8.50 -1.23
C PHE A 108 -11.33 7.80 -0.80
N LEU A 109 -12.49 8.42 -1.04
CA LEU A 109 -13.78 8.01 -0.48
C LEU A 109 -14.71 7.35 -1.52
N SER A 110 -14.52 7.66 -2.80
CA SER A 110 -15.46 7.30 -3.86
C SER A 110 -15.14 5.96 -4.54
N TRP A 111 -14.20 5.16 -4.02
CA TRP A 111 -13.92 3.83 -4.56
C TRP A 111 -14.94 2.81 -4.00
N PRO A 112 -15.73 2.13 -4.87
CA PRO A 112 -16.74 1.18 -4.42
C PRO A 112 -16.13 -0.15 -3.96
N ASP A 113 -16.76 -0.83 -3.01
CA ASP A 113 -16.32 -2.15 -2.54
C ASP A 113 -16.30 -3.21 -3.66
N ASN A 114 -17.19 -3.08 -4.66
CA ASN A 114 -17.25 -3.95 -5.83
C ASN A 114 -17.04 -3.15 -7.12
N GLY A 115 -16.04 -3.53 -7.92
CA GLY A 115 -15.77 -2.95 -9.23
C GLY A 115 -14.81 -1.75 -9.20
N ILE A 116 -14.98 -0.85 -10.16
CA ILE A 116 -14.15 0.35 -10.35
C ILE A 116 -15.02 1.61 -10.37
N PRO A 117 -14.49 2.79 -10.02
CA PRO A 117 -15.19 4.05 -10.19
C PRO A 117 -15.64 4.28 -11.64
N ALA A 118 -16.81 4.90 -11.83
CA ALA A 118 -17.36 5.21 -13.15
C ALA A 118 -16.51 6.21 -13.95
N SER A 119 -15.64 6.97 -13.26
CA SER A 119 -14.72 7.94 -13.86
C SER A 119 -13.35 7.85 -13.19
N VAL A 120 -12.29 7.85 -14.00
CA VAL A 120 -10.89 7.88 -13.52
C VAL A 120 -10.45 9.28 -13.07
N LYS A 121 -11.24 10.32 -13.37
CA LYS A 121 -10.85 11.72 -13.15
C LYS A 121 -10.47 12.00 -11.69
N ALA A 122 -11.34 11.60 -10.76
CA ALA A 122 -11.15 11.83 -9.33
C ALA A 122 -9.87 11.16 -8.80
N LEU A 123 -9.57 9.95 -9.28
CA LEU A 123 -8.36 9.22 -8.90
C LEU A 123 -7.10 9.85 -9.48
N LEU A 124 -7.14 10.35 -10.72
CA LEU A 124 -6.00 11.04 -11.35
C LEU A 124 -5.71 12.41 -10.71
N GLU A 125 -6.74 13.04 -10.13
CA GLU A 125 -6.62 14.29 -9.39
C GLU A 125 -6.22 14.09 -7.92
N PHE A 126 -6.24 12.84 -7.41
CA PHE A 126 -5.89 12.46 -6.04
C PHE A 126 -4.38 12.23 -5.88
N ARG A 127 -3.69 13.13 -5.18
CA ARG A 127 -2.24 13.09 -4.96
C ARG A 127 -1.80 14.02 -3.84
#